data_AF-A0A023EGA6-F1
#
_entry.id   AF-A0A023EGA6-F1
#
_cell.length_a   1.000
_cell.length_b   1.000
_cell.length_c   1.000
_cell.angle_alpha   90.00
_cell.angle_beta   90.00
_cell.angle_gamma   90.00
#
_symmetry.space_group_name_H-M   'P 1'
#
loop_
_entity.id
_entity.type
_entity.pdbx_description
1 polymer ?
#
loop_
_entity_poly.entity_id
_entity_poly.type
_entity_poly.pdbx_seq_one_letter_code
_entity_poly.pdbx_strand_id
1 'polypeptide(L)'
;MAETPDSSKYKQQFLKKYNELVESINSKHFEEYQRIAPKHRAFEIFKAGLLENILSYFNSIWDSTSTDEHLNILDLLKADPKNDSEKKWRPTGKSAEEQVRPLVINKLKWQIKMYERQIQFHKQQLERAVSQVELGRKKWADFVETRESLKVALTGELQDFKNIE
;
A
#
# COMPACT_ATOMS: atom_id res chain seq x y z
N MET A 1 2.85 -19.69 27.56
CA MET A 1 2.16 -18.65 28.34
C MET A 1 1.94 -17.50 27.38
N ALA A 2 0.71 -17.28 26.94
CA ALA A 2 0.40 -16.19 26.04
C ALA A 2 0.35 -14.91 26.87
N GLU A 3 1.22 -13.96 26.55
CA GLU A 3 1.15 -12.60 27.07
C GLU A 3 -0.23 -12.04 26.69
N THR A 4 -1.06 -11.77 27.69
CA THR A 4 -2.29 -11.00 27.50
C THR A 4 -1.90 -9.67 26.86
N PRO A 5 -2.45 -9.33 25.68
CA PRO A 5 -2.05 -8.11 24.99
C PRO A 5 -2.36 -6.93 25.89
N ASP A 6 -1.35 -6.09 26.08
CA ASP A 6 -1.39 -4.87 26.88
C ASP A 6 -2.64 -4.08 26.47
N SER A 7 -3.61 -3.95 27.40
CA SER A 7 -4.91 -3.39 27.04
C SER A 7 -4.70 -1.97 26.50
N SER A 8 -5.27 -1.69 25.32
CA SER A 8 -5.13 -0.40 24.64
C SER A 8 -5.35 0.78 25.58
N LYS A 9 -4.50 1.81 25.45
CA LYS A 9 -4.57 3.08 26.19
C LYS A 9 -6.00 3.63 26.27
N TYR A 10 -6.77 3.48 25.19
CA TYR A 10 -8.16 3.96 25.10
C TYR A 10 -9.12 3.10 25.90
N LYS A 11 -8.98 1.77 25.85
CA LYS A 11 -9.75 0.83 26.66
C LYS A 11 -9.51 1.10 28.16
N GLN A 12 -8.25 1.27 28.56
CA GLN A 12 -7.88 1.61 29.94
C GLN A 12 -8.48 2.94 30.40
N GLN A 13 -8.47 3.98 29.55
CA GLN A 13 -9.09 5.26 29.88
C GLN A 13 -10.59 5.15 30.09
N PHE A 14 -11.28 4.36 29.27
CA PHE A 14 -12.71 4.11 29.46
C PHE A 14 -12.97 3.39 30.79
N LEU A 15 -12.26 2.29 31.06
CA LEU A 15 -12.41 1.51 32.30
C LEU A 15 -12.20 2.40 33.53
N LYS A 16 -11.17 3.25 33.52
CA LYS A 16 -10.89 4.19 34.61
C LYS A 16 -12.05 5.17 34.82
N LYS A 17 -12.49 5.86 33.76
CA LYS A 17 -13.59 6.84 33.86
C LYS A 17 -14.92 6.20 34.26
N TYR A 18 -15.16 4.98 33.80
CA TYR A 18 -16.37 4.25 34.14
C TYR A 18 -16.36 3.82 35.61
N ASN A 19 -15.24 3.34 36.13
CA ASN A 19 -15.09 3.04 37.55
C ASN A 19 -15.28 4.30 38.41
N GLU A 20 -14.65 5.43 38.04
CA GLU A 20 -14.85 6.72 38.71
C GLU A 20 -16.34 7.14 38.73
N LEU A 21 -17.05 6.94 37.61
CA LEU A 21 -18.49 7.23 37.53
C LEU A 21 -19.29 6.34 38.50
N VAL A 22 -19.05 5.03 38.50
CA VAL A 22 -19.78 4.10 39.36
C VAL A 22 -19.45 4.32 40.83
N GLU A 23 -18.21 4.72 41.15
CA GLU A 23 -17.80 5.11 42.50
C GLU A 23 -18.47 6.40 42.98
N SER A 24 -18.74 7.34 42.08
CA SER A 24 -19.42 8.59 42.41
C SER A 24 -20.90 8.42 42.76
N ILE A 25 -21.51 7.26 42.48
CA ILE A 25 -22.91 6.98 42.80
C ILE A 25 -23.08 6.89 44.32
N ASN A 26 -23.97 7.74 44.85
CA ASN A 26 -24.23 7.83 46.28
C ASN A 26 -25.31 6.83 46.75
N SER A 27 -25.10 6.21 47.91
CA SER A 27 -26.05 5.31 48.57
C SER A 27 -27.29 6.02 49.13
N LYS A 28 -27.30 7.35 49.23
CA LYS A 28 -28.42 8.14 49.80
C LYS A 28 -29.80 7.76 49.26
N HIS A 29 -29.92 7.49 47.97
CA HIS A 29 -31.18 7.10 47.34
C HIS A 29 -31.61 5.64 47.63
N PHE A 30 -30.72 4.85 48.21
CA PHE A 30 -30.95 3.45 48.59
C PHE A 30 -31.17 3.27 50.10
N GLU A 31 -31.00 4.32 50.90
CA GLU A 31 -31.18 4.26 52.36
C GLU A 31 -32.60 3.87 52.76
N GLU A 32 -33.62 4.35 52.04
CA GLU A 32 -35.03 3.99 52.27
C GLU A 32 -35.28 2.50 52.04
N TYR A 33 -34.67 1.92 51.00
CA TYR A 33 -34.78 0.49 50.68
C TYR A 33 -34.04 -0.38 51.69
N GLN A 34 -32.92 0.11 52.23
CA GLN A 34 -32.14 -0.56 53.26
C GLN A 34 -32.89 -0.64 54.59
N ARG A 35 -33.77 0.33 54.90
CA ARG A 35 -34.66 0.28 56.07
C ARG A 35 -35.74 -0.79 55.94
N ILE A 36 -36.22 -1.05 54.73
CA ILE A 36 -37.30 -2.00 54.44
C ILE A 36 -36.77 -3.44 54.32
N ALA A 37 -35.57 -3.64 53.77
CA ALA A 37 -34.94 -4.94 53.61
C ALA A 37 -33.45 -4.93 54.04
N PRO A 38 -33.15 -4.92 55.35
CA PRO A 38 -31.78 -4.74 55.88
C PRO A 38 -30.81 -5.86 55.48
N LYS A 39 -31.33 -7.07 55.22
CA LYS A 39 -30.54 -8.22 54.74
C LYS A 39 -30.16 -8.11 53.26
N HIS A 40 -30.78 -7.21 52.51
CA HIS A 40 -30.47 -7.00 51.10
C HIS A 40 -29.61 -5.77 50.96
N ARG A 41 -28.33 -5.98 50.65
CA ARG A 41 -27.39 -4.91 50.30
C ARG A 41 -27.71 -4.40 48.89
N ALA A 42 -28.93 -3.87 48.71
CA ALA A 42 -29.49 -3.50 47.41
C ALA A 42 -28.57 -2.53 46.65
N PHE A 43 -27.95 -1.59 47.35
CA PHE A 43 -26.98 -0.67 46.77
C PHE A 43 -25.70 -1.38 46.29
N GLU A 44 -25.13 -2.31 47.06
CA GLU A 44 -23.94 -3.07 46.66
C GLU A 44 -24.24 -3.97 45.46
N ILE A 45 -25.40 -4.63 45.45
CA ILE A 45 -25.86 -5.47 44.33
C ILE A 45 -26.08 -4.63 43.08
N PHE A 46 -26.70 -3.46 43.21
CA PHE A 46 -26.89 -2.52 42.10
C PHE A 46 -25.53 -2.05 41.54
N LYS A 47 -24.61 -1.67 42.42
CA LYS A 47 -23.28 -1.19 42.03
C LYS A 47 -22.45 -2.30 41.36
N ALA A 48 -22.48 -3.51 41.92
CA ALA A 48 -21.82 -4.68 41.34
C ALA A 48 -22.43 -5.06 39.98
N GLY A 49 -23.76 -5.06 39.87
CA GLY A 49 -24.46 -5.35 38.62
C GLY A 49 -24.22 -4.32 37.53
N LEU A 50 -24.06 -3.03 37.88
CA LEU A 50 -23.62 -2.01 36.92
C LEU A 50 -22.21 -2.30 36.42
N LEU A 51 -21.26 -2.52 37.34
CA LEU A 51 -19.88 -2.82 37.00
C LEU A 51 -19.79 -4.05 36.10
N GLU A 52 -20.33 -5.19 36.51
CA GLU A 52 -20.17 -6.45 35.77
C GLU A 52 -20.89 -6.42 34.42
N ASN A 53 -22.16 -6.03 34.37
CA ASN A 53 -22.93 -6.13 33.13
C ASN A 53 -22.46 -5.15 32.06
N ILE A 54 -22.21 -3.88 32.45
CA ILE A 54 -21.81 -2.86 31.49
C ILE A 54 -20.36 -3.08 31.06
N LEU A 55 -19.46 -3.47 31.95
CA LEU A 55 -18.08 -3.80 31.55
C LEU A 55 -18.02 -5.04 30.67
N SER A 56 -18.81 -6.07 30.97
CA SER A 56 -18.91 -7.26 30.12
C SER A 56 -19.39 -6.90 28.72
N TYR A 57 -20.45 -6.11 28.62
CA TYR A 57 -20.99 -5.68 27.32
C TYR A 57 -20.02 -4.78 26.56
N PHE A 58 -19.39 -3.83 27.26
CA PHE A 58 -18.36 -2.97 26.69
C PHE A 58 -17.20 -3.79 26.14
N ASN A 59 -16.65 -4.73 26.91
CA ASN A 59 -15.55 -5.59 26.48
C ASN A 59 -15.97 -6.43 25.26
N SER A 60 -17.16 -7.02 25.28
CA SER A 60 -17.68 -7.77 24.14
C SER A 60 -17.76 -6.92 22.88
N ILE A 61 -18.28 -5.69 22.96
CA ILE A 61 -18.35 -4.78 21.80
C ILE A 61 -16.94 -4.42 21.35
N TRP A 62 -16.08 -4.02 22.29
CA TRP A 62 -14.72 -3.59 22.01
C TRP A 62 -13.94 -4.66 21.25
N ASP A 63 -14.04 -5.90 21.70
CA ASP A 63 -13.33 -7.04 21.13
C ASP A 63 -13.97 -7.48 19.80
N SER A 64 -15.31 -7.43 19.68
CA SER A 64 -16.01 -7.81 18.43
C SER A 64 -15.83 -6.82 17.27
N THR A 65 -15.53 -5.56 17.57
CA THR A 65 -15.40 -4.47 16.59
C THR A 65 -13.96 -4.18 16.19
N SER A 66 -12.99 -4.95 16.71
CA SER A 66 -11.55 -4.71 16.55
C SER A 66 -11.19 -3.25 16.82
N THR A 67 -11.81 -2.64 17.84
CA THR A 67 -11.67 -1.19 18.09
C THR A 67 -10.22 -0.80 18.35
N ASP A 68 -9.43 -1.67 18.97
CA ASP A 68 -8.01 -1.44 19.21
C ASP A 68 -7.19 -1.28 17.93
N GLU A 69 -7.43 -2.15 16.94
CA GLU A 69 -6.75 -2.08 15.66
C GLU A 69 -7.12 -0.77 14.93
N HIS A 70 -8.41 -0.40 14.92
CA HIS A 70 -8.87 0.83 14.31
C HIS A 70 -8.26 2.08 14.96
N LEU A 71 -8.20 2.13 16.30
CA LEU A 71 -7.61 3.26 17.03
C LEU A 71 -6.09 3.34 16.83
N ASN A 72 -5.40 2.19 16.80
CA ASN A 72 -3.97 2.14 16.50
C ASN A 72 -3.66 2.65 15.09
N ILE A 73 -4.46 2.23 14.09
CA ILE A 73 -4.34 2.74 12.72
C ILE A 73 -4.57 4.25 12.68
N LEU A 74 -5.57 4.77 13.41
CA LEU A 74 -5.83 6.20 13.49
C LEU A 74 -4.65 6.98 14.10
N ASP A 75 -4.00 6.43 15.13
CA ASP A 75 -2.83 7.09 15.73
C ASP A 75 -1.61 7.05 14.81
N LEU A 76 -1.39 5.95 14.09
CA LEU A 76 -0.37 5.88 13.04
C LEU A 76 -0.64 6.92 11.93
N LEU A 77 -1.90 7.04 11.48
CA LEU A 77 -2.29 8.03 10.48
C LEU A 77 -2.10 9.47 10.97
N LYS A 78 -2.38 9.76 12.25
CA LYS A 78 -2.13 11.09 12.84
C LYS A 78 -0.64 11.40 12.95
N ALA A 79 0.20 10.39 13.19
CA ALA A 79 1.64 10.57 13.33
C ALA A 79 2.36 10.74 11.98
N ASP A 80 1.74 10.34 10.85
CA ASP A 80 2.33 10.52 9.52
C ASP A 80 2.40 12.02 9.15
N PRO A 81 3.60 12.59 8.96
CA PRO A 81 3.77 14.00 8.58
C PRO A 81 3.08 14.36 7.26
N LYS A 82 2.85 13.39 6.36
CA LYS A 82 2.12 13.60 5.11
C LYS A 82 0.65 13.95 5.33
N ASN A 83 0.10 13.56 6.48
CA ASN A 83 -1.28 13.87 6.86
C ASN A 83 -1.41 15.22 7.58
N ASP A 84 -0.31 15.85 7.98
CA ASP A 84 -0.28 17.18 8.58
C ASP A 84 -0.24 18.31 7.54
N SER A 85 -0.95 18.12 6.42
CA SER A 85 -1.14 19.20 5.45
C SER A 85 -2.24 20.15 5.93
N GLU A 86 -2.08 21.45 5.67
CA GLU A 86 -3.14 22.44 5.93
C GLU A 86 -4.45 22.08 5.21
N LYS A 87 -4.35 21.39 4.07
CA LYS A 87 -5.48 20.93 3.25
C LYS A 87 -5.89 19.51 3.63
N LYS A 88 -6.45 19.35 4.83
CA LYS A 88 -7.01 18.08 5.29
C LYS A 88 -8.17 17.64 4.38
N TRP A 89 -8.24 16.35 4.07
CA TRP A 89 -9.38 15.77 3.35
C TRP A 89 -10.69 16.09 4.09
N ARG A 90 -11.74 16.38 3.33
CA ARG A 90 -13.09 16.63 3.83
C ARG A 90 -14.06 15.76 3.03
N PRO A 91 -15.16 15.29 3.64
CA PRO A 91 -16.25 14.69 2.88
C PRO A 91 -16.69 15.64 1.77
N THR A 92 -16.54 15.22 0.52
CA THR A 92 -16.74 16.10 -0.65
C THR A 92 -18.16 16.04 -1.20
N GLY A 93 -19.01 15.17 -0.66
CA GLY A 93 -20.33 14.83 -1.24
C GLY A 93 -20.27 14.06 -2.56
N LYS A 94 -19.06 13.79 -3.07
CA LYS A 94 -18.81 13.07 -4.32
C LYS A 94 -18.98 11.58 -4.15
N SER A 95 -19.38 10.90 -5.22
CA SER A 95 -19.49 9.44 -5.21
C SER A 95 -18.13 8.78 -4.99
N ALA A 96 -18.10 7.53 -4.53
CA ALA A 96 -16.85 6.79 -4.34
C ALA A 96 -16.02 6.73 -5.63
N GLU A 97 -16.67 6.58 -6.79
CA GLU A 97 -16.00 6.59 -8.09
C GLU A 97 -15.27 7.91 -8.36
N GLU A 98 -15.92 9.04 -8.09
CA GLU A 98 -15.34 10.36 -8.28
C GLU A 98 -14.16 10.63 -7.34
N GLN A 99 -14.20 10.08 -6.13
CA GLN A 99 -13.10 10.18 -5.17
C GLN A 99 -11.87 9.36 -5.60
N VAL A 100 -12.09 8.26 -6.34
CA VAL A 100 -11.03 7.37 -6.83
C VAL A 100 -10.42 7.84 -8.15
N ARG A 101 -11.14 8.64 -8.96
CA ARG A 101 -10.66 9.17 -10.25
C ARG A 101 -9.25 9.78 -10.20
N PRO A 102 -8.88 10.63 -9.22
CA PRO A 102 -7.52 11.18 -9.15
C PRO A 102 -6.44 10.10 -9.02
N LEU A 103 -6.70 9.04 -8.25
CA LEU A 103 -5.78 7.92 -8.07
C LEU A 103 -5.59 7.15 -9.38
N VAL A 104 -6.69 6.88 -10.08
CA VAL A 104 -6.68 6.20 -11.39
C VAL A 104 -5.93 7.03 -12.42
N ILE A 105 -6.21 8.33 -12.51
CA ILE A 105 -5.52 9.25 -13.43
C ILE A 105 -4.02 9.29 -13.14
N ASN A 106 -3.62 9.35 -11.87
CA ASN A 106 -2.20 9.35 -11.50
C ASN A 106 -1.51 8.04 -11.88
N LYS A 107 -2.17 6.90 -11.67
CA LYS A 107 -1.67 5.59 -12.12
C LYS A 107 -1.50 5.54 -13.64
N LEU A 108 -2.50 5.99 -14.39
CA LEU A 108 -2.45 6.03 -15.86
C LEU A 108 -1.32 6.94 -16.37
N LYS A 109 -1.13 8.12 -15.78
CA LYS A 109 -0.01 9.01 -16.10
C LYS A 109 1.34 8.33 -15.91
N TRP A 110 1.49 7.57 -14.82
CA TRP A 110 2.73 6.85 -14.57
C TRP A 110 2.97 5.72 -15.57
N GLN A 111 1.92 4.99 -15.94
CA GLN A 111 1.99 3.95 -16.98
C GLN A 111 2.38 4.53 -18.34
N ILE A 112 1.77 5.66 -18.74
CA ILE A 112 2.11 6.36 -19.98
C ILE A 112 3.60 6.71 -20.00
N LYS A 113 4.11 7.33 -18.92
CA LYS A 113 5.53 7.68 -18.80
C LYS A 113 6.46 6.47 -18.91
N MET A 114 6.04 5.32 -18.36
CA MET A 114 6.81 4.08 -18.49
C MET A 114 6.83 3.55 -19.92
N TYR A 115 5.69 3.54 -20.61
CA TYR A 115 5.63 3.11 -22.00
C TYR A 115 6.40 4.05 -22.94
N GLU A 116 6.35 5.35 -22.72
CA GLU A 116 7.17 6.32 -23.47
C GLU A 116 8.66 6.02 -23.35
N ARG A 117 9.14 5.72 -22.13
CA ARG A 117 10.54 5.32 -21.89
C ARG A 117 10.89 4.03 -22.61
N GLN A 118 10.01 3.02 -22.59
CA GLN A 118 10.24 1.77 -23.30
C GLN A 118 10.32 1.99 -24.81
N ILE A 119 9.40 2.79 -25.38
CA ILE A 119 9.42 3.13 -26.81
C ILE A 119 10.72 3.83 -27.18
N GLN A 120 11.17 4.81 -26.40
CA GLN A 120 12.44 5.50 -26.64
C GLN A 120 13.63 4.54 -26.58
N PHE A 121 13.66 3.66 -25.59
CA PHE A 121 14.69 2.63 -25.48
C PHE A 121 14.73 1.72 -26.72
N HIS A 122 13.56 1.21 -27.14
CA HIS A 122 13.48 0.34 -28.32
C HIS A 122 13.87 1.06 -29.61
N LYS A 123 13.53 2.34 -29.76
CA LYS A 123 13.98 3.16 -30.90
C LYS A 123 15.51 3.25 -30.94
N GLN A 124 16.16 3.54 -29.82
CA GLN A 124 17.62 3.61 -29.76
C GLN A 124 18.29 2.26 -30.06
N GLN A 125 17.71 1.15 -29.58
CA GLN A 125 18.22 -0.18 -29.90
C GLN A 125 18.06 -0.51 -31.39
N LEU A 126 16.91 -0.15 -31.97
CA LEU A 126 16.65 -0.37 -33.39
C LEU A 126 17.62 0.43 -34.27
N GLU A 127 17.84 1.71 -33.96
CA GLU A 127 18.81 2.56 -34.66
C GLU A 127 20.20 1.93 -34.67
N ARG A 128 20.67 1.45 -33.51
CA ARG A 128 21.97 0.76 -33.40
C ARG A 128 22.02 -0.51 -34.26
N ALA A 129 20.97 -1.33 -34.21
CA ALA A 129 20.89 -2.56 -34.98
C ALA A 129 20.88 -2.27 -36.49
N VAL A 130 20.13 -1.27 -36.94
CA VAL A 130 20.10 -0.85 -38.35
C VAL A 130 21.48 -0.39 -38.81
N SER A 131 22.17 0.46 -38.03
CA SER A 131 23.53 0.89 -38.38
C SER A 131 24.51 -0.27 -38.49
N GLN A 132 24.42 -1.28 -37.60
CA GLN A 132 25.25 -2.48 -37.70
C GLN A 132 24.94 -3.31 -38.95
N VAL A 133 23.67 -3.47 -39.30
CA VAL A 133 23.25 -4.19 -40.51
C VAL A 133 23.74 -3.47 -41.76
N GLU A 134 23.62 -2.14 -41.82
CA GLU A 134 24.13 -1.35 -42.94
C GLU A 134 25.65 -1.47 -43.10
N LEU A 135 26.39 -1.43 -41.99
CA LEU A 135 27.83 -1.60 -42.01
C LEU A 135 28.23 -3.02 -42.45
N GLY A 136 27.48 -4.05 -42.02
CA GLY A 136 27.65 -5.42 -42.48
C GLY A 136 27.37 -5.58 -43.97
N ARG A 137 26.31 -4.95 -44.49
CA ARG A 137 25.96 -4.95 -45.93
C ARG A 137 27.05 -4.32 -46.78
N LYS A 138 27.62 -3.19 -46.34
CA LYS A 138 28.74 -2.54 -47.04
C LYS A 138 29.97 -3.45 -47.10
N LYS A 139 30.40 -3.98 -45.95
CA LYS A 139 31.53 -4.93 -45.90
C LYS A 139 31.32 -6.15 -46.79
N TRP A 140 30.10 -6.68 -46.85
CA TRP A 140 29.79 -7.80 -47.72
C TRP A 140 29.86 -7.43 -49.20
N ALA A 141 29.36 -6.24 -49.58
CA ALA A 141 29.47 -5.75 -50.95
C ALA A 141 30.94 -5.59 -51.36
N ASP A 142 31.78 -4.97 -50.52
CA ASP A 142 33.22 -4.81 -50.76
C ASP A 142 33.93 -6.17 -50.90
N PHE A 143 33.55 -7.14 -50.07
CA PHE A 143 34.10 -8.50 -50.13
C PHE A 143 33.71 -9.23 -51.43
N VAL A 144 32.48 -9.05 -51.90
CA VAL A 144 32.02 -9.63 -53.16
C VAL A 144 32.76 -9.00 -54.35
N GLU A 145 32.94 -7.68 -54.35
CA GLU A 145 33.66 -6.97 -55.40
C GLU A 145 35.13 -7.39 -55.47
N THR A 146 35.81 -7.46 -54.33
CA THR A 146 37.20 -7.95 -54.25
C THR A 146 37.34 -9.41 -54.67
N ARG A 147 36.37 -10.27 -54.34
CA ARG A 147 36.36 -11.66 -54.79
C ARG A 147 36.22 -11.76 -56.30
N GLU A 148 35.33 -10.98 -56.91
CA GLU A 148 35.15 -10.99 -58.37
C GLU A 148 36.40 -10.45 -59.09
N SER A 149 37.04 -9.40 -58.57
CA SER A 149 38.28 -8.88 -59.18
C SER A 149 39.44 -9.89 -59.10
N LEU A 150 39.61 -10.56 -57.97
CA LEU A 150 40.61 -11.63 -57.80
C LEU A 150 40.33 -12.82 -58.73
N LYS A 151 39.05 -13.19 -58.89
CA LYS A 151 38.64 -14.26 -59.81
C LYS A 151 39.02 -13.92 -61.25
N VAL A 152 38.75 -12.68 -61.68
CA VAL A 152 39.14 -12.20 -63.03
C VAL A 152 40.66 -12.21 -63.20
N ALA A 153 41.42 -11.71 -62.23
CA ALA A 153 42.88 -11.72 -62.26
C ALA A 153 43.44 -13.14 -62.40
N LEU A 154 42.95 -14.08 -61.58
CA LEU A 154 43.38 -15.47 -61.62
C LEU A 154 43.02 -16.16 -62.93
N THR A 155 41.86 -15.87 -63.52
CA THR A 155 41.51 -16.40 -64.86
C THR A 155 42.42 -15.85 -65.96
N GLY A 156 42.83 -14.58 -65.86
CA GLY A 156 43.80 -13.97 -66.77
C GLY A 156 45.16 -14.66 -66.68
N GLU A 157 45.72 -14.79 -65.48
CA GLU A 157 47.00 -15.47 -65.26
C GLU A 157 46.98 -16.92 -65.78
N LEU A 158 45.90 -17.66 -65.51
CA LEU A 158 45.76 -19.05 -65.95
C LEU A 158 45.70 -19.16 -67.48
N GLN A 159 45.15 -18.15 -68.16
CA GLN A 159 45.14 -18.08 -69.62
C GLN A 159 46.52 -17.74 -70.18
N ASP A 160 47.26 -16.84 -69.54
CA ASP A 160 48.65 -16.53 -69.91
C ASP A 160 49.56 -17.75 -69.76
N PHE A 161 49.43 -18.52 -68.66
CA PHE A 161 50.17 -19.77 -68.48
C PHE A 161 49.87 -20.80 -69.59
N LYS A 162 48.62 -20.93 -70.01
CA LYS A 162 48.22 -21.82 -71.11
C LYS A 162 48.75 -21.40 -72.48
N ASN A 163 49.12 -20.13 -72.66
CA ASN A 163 49.68 -19.62 -73.91
C ASN A 163 51.22 -19.76 -74.00
N ILE A 164 51.86 -20.23 -72.92
CA ILE A 164 53.32 -20.43 -72.83
C ILE A 164 53.71 -21.90 -73.06
N GLU A 165 52.77 -22.85 -72.95
CA GLU A 165 52.90 -24.25 -73.38
C GLU A 165 52.56 -24.44 -74.87
#